data_AF-A0A3S1AJF0-F1
#
_entry.id   AF-A0A3S1AJF0-F1
#
_cell.length_a   1.000
_cell.length_b   1.000
_cell.length_c   1.000
_cell.angle_alpha   90.00
_cell.angle_beta   90.00
_cell.angle_gamma   90.00
#
_symmetry.space_group_name_H-M   'P 1'
#
loop_
_entity.id
_entity.type
_entity.pdbx_description
1 polymer ?
#
loop_
_entity_poly.entity_id
_entity_poly.type
_entity_poly.pdbx_seq_one_letter_code
_entity_poly.pdbx_strand_id
1 'polypeptide(L)' 'MSESGLKDKRDFNFLIIYKNEILTTANKLLSLTYVYSAKELPAIMDNYLSQLVGGEDWG' A
#
# COMPACT_ATOMS: atom_id res chain seq x y z
N MET A 1 32.74 3.83 14.29
CA MET A 1 31.28 3.97 14.05
C MET A 1 30.66 2.62 14.35
N SER A 2 29.81 2.49 15.37
CA SER A 2 29.26 1.18 15.78
C SER A 2 28.14 0.72 14.85
N GLU A 3 28.05 -0.60 14.62
CA GLU A 3 27.04 -1.24 13.77
C GLU A 3 25.58 -0.91 14.16
N SER A 4 25.35 -0.48 15.41
CA SER A 4 24.06 -0.04 15.92
C SER A 4 23.45 1.14 15.14
N GLY A 5 24.26 2.10 14.68
CA GLY A 5 23.78 3.26 13.93
C GLY A 5 23.41 2.96 12.48
N LEU A 6 23.95 1.88 11.90
CA LEU A 6 23.64 1.45 10.53
C LEU A 6 22.37 0.59 10.46
N LYS A 7 22.01 -0.09 11.55
CA LYS A 7 20.76 -0.87 11.62
C LYS A 7 19.54 0.04 11.78
N ASP A 8 19.62 1.00 12.70
CA ASP A 8 18.58 2.01 12.94
C ASP A 8 18.23 2.82 11.67
N LYS A 9 19.25 3.25 10.91
CA LYS A 9 19.04 4.01 9.66
C LYS A 9 18.42 3.17 8.54
N ARG A 10 18.71 1.86 8.49
CA ARG A 10 18.06 0.93 7.55
C ARG A 10 16.61 0.74 7.94
N ASP A 11 16.33 0.44 9.21
CA ASP A 11 14.99 0.21 9.74
C ASP A 11 14.10 1.47 9.58
N PHE A 12 14.67 2.66 9.78
CA PHE A 12 14.00 3.94 9.56
C PHE A 12 13.67 4.20 8.08
N ASN A 13 14.60 3.88 7.18
CA ASN A 13 14.36 3.97 5.74
C ASN A 13 13.29 2.98 5.28
N PHE A 14 13.28 1.76 5.82
CA PHE A 14 12.20 0.80 5.57
C PHE A 14 10.85 1.32 6.05
N LEU A 15 10.77 1.85 7.28
CA LEU A 15 9.51 2.39 7.83
C LEU A 15 8.95 3.56 7.00
N ILE A 16 9.81 4.44 6.49
CA ILE A 16 9.42 5.55 5.61
C ILE A 16 8.90 5.03 4.26
N ILE A 17 9.55 4.02 3.67
CA ILE A 17 9.10 3.38 2.42
C ILE A 17 7.68 2.81 2.60
N TYR A 18 7.45 2.06 3.68
CA TYR A 18 6.12 1.51 3.99
C TYR A 18 5.05 2.58 4.20
N LYS A 19 5.37 3.67 4.91
CA LYS A 19 4.42 4.77 5.12
C LYS A 19 3.95 5.39 3.80
N ASN A 20 4.88 5.62 2.87
CA ASN A 20 4.56 6.23 1.58
C ASN A 20 3.69 5.29 0.73
N GLU A 21 4.00 3.99 0.70
CA GLU A 21 3.20 2.99 -0.01
C GLU A 21 1.78 2.87 0.54
N ILE A 22 1.63 2.90 1.87
CA ILE A 22 0.32 2.91 2.54
C ILE A 22 -0.47 4.16 2.13
N LEU A 23 0.16 5.34 2.18
CA LEU A 23 -0.50 6.60 1.79
C LEU A 23 -0.90 6.61 0.31
N THR A 24 -0.03 6.13 -0.58
CA THR A 24 -0.34 6.01 -2.01
C THR A 24 -1.51 5.06 -2.25
N THR A 25 -1.54 3.91 -1.56
CA THR A 25 -2.62 2.94 -1.67
C THR A 25 -3.94 3.49 -1.15
N ALA A 26 -3.92 4.13 0.03
CA ALA A 26 -5.10 4.75 0.62
C ALA A 26 -5.68 5.86 -0.28
N ASN A 27 -4.83 6.72 -0.85
CA ASN A 27 -5.28 7.77 -1.77
C ASN A 27 -5.89 7.20 -3.05
N LYS A 28 -5.33 6.11 -3.59
CA LYS A 28 -5.92 5.42 -4.75
C LYS A 28 -7.29 4.84 -4.41
N LEU A 29 -7.42 4.12 -3.29
CA LEU A 29 -8.70 3.56 -2.85
C LEU A 29 -9.75 4.64 -2.61
N LEU A 30 -9.38 5.75 -1.96
CA LEU A 30 -10.27 6.91 -1.80
C LEU A 30 -10.68 7.50 -3.15
N SER A 31 -9.75 7.63 -4.09
CA SER A 31 -10.02 8.17 -5.43
C SER A 31 -11.04 7.32 -6.20
N LEU A 32 -11.01 5.99 -6.03
CA LEU A 32 -12.01 5.10 -6.64
C LEU A 32 -13.43 5.44 -6.20
N THR A 33 -13.63 5.91 -4.96
CA THR A 33 -14.97 6.26 -4.44
C THR A 33 -15.59 7.50 -5.07
N TYR A 34 -14.78 8.35 -5.70
CA TYR A 34 -15.27 9.51 -6.44
C TYR A 34 -15.61 9.20 -7.91
N VAL A 35 -15.14 8.06 -8.42
CA VAL A 35 -15.29 7.66 -9.83
C VAL A 35 -16.34 6.57 -10.00
N TYR A 36 -16.36 5.59 -9.10
CA TYR A 36 -17.21 4.41 -9.20
C TYR A 36 -18.38 4.45 -8.22
N SER A 37 -19.52 3.90 -8.64
CA SER A 37 -20.65 3.75 -7.75
C SER A 37 -20.36 2.73 -6.64
N ALA A 38 -21.13 2.80 -5.55
CA ALA A 38 -21.06 1.82 -4.46
C ALA A 38 -21.26 0.37 -4.93
N LYS A 39 -22.00 0.15 -6.02
CA LYS A 39 -22.22 -1.19 -6.60
C LYS A 39 -20.99 -1.72 -7.33
N GLU A 40 -20.24 -0.85 -7.99
CA GLU A 40 -19.07 -1.21 -8.81
C GLU A 40 -17.79 -1.32 -7.95
N LEU A 41 -17.72 -0.54 -6.87
CA LEU A 41 -16.54 -0.44 -6.00
C LEU A 41 -15.97 -1.80 -5.55
N PRO A 42 -16.75 -2.79 -5.07
CA PRO A 42 -16.20 -4.07 -4.63
C PRO A 42 -15.36 -4.78 -5.71
N ALA A 43 -15.86 -4.87 -6.94
CA ALA A 43 -15.15 -5.55 -8.03
C ALA A 43 -13.92 -4.77 -8.50
N ILE A 44 -13.99 -3.43 -8.52
CA ILE A 44 -12.86 -2.58 -8.89
C ILE A 44 -11.75 -2.65 -7.83
N MET A 45 -12.13 -2.63 -6.55
CA MET A 45 -11.19 -2.76 -5.43
C MET A 45 -10.52 -4.13 -5.41
N ASP A 46 -11.28 -5.20 -5.60
CA ASP A 46 -10.76 -6.57 -5.67
C ASP A 46 -9.69 -6.71 -6.76
N ASN A 47 -10.01 -6.27 -7.98
CA ASN A 47 -9.06 -6.25 -9.10
C ASN A 47 -7.84 -5.35 -8.86
N TYR A 48 -7.97 -4.25 -8.11
CA TYR A 48 -6.84 -3.41 -7.76
C TYR A 48 -5.94 -4.07 -6.71
N LEU A 49 -6.52 -4.67 -5.67
CA LEU A 49 -5.79 -5.32 -4.59
C LEU A 49 -5.07 -6.58 -5.07
N SER A 50 -5.65 -7.33 -6.00
CA SER A 50 -5.01 -8.50 -6.60
C SER A 50 -3.74 -8.17 -7.41
N GLN A 51 -3.52 -6.90 -7.75
CA GLN A 51 -2.31 -6.43 -8.45
C GLN A 51 -1.21 -5.95 -7.49
N LEU A 52 -1.48 -5.91 -6.19
CA LEU A 52 -0.45 -5.61 -5.19
C LEU A 52 0.45 -6.83 -4.99
N VAL A 53 1.68 -6.61 -4.52
CA VAL A 53 2.60 -7.70 -4.20
C VAL A 53 1.97 -8.59 -3.12
N GLY A 54 1.77 -9.87 -3.42
CA GLY A 54 1.07 -10.83 -2.56
C GLY A 54 -0.47 -10.75 -2.63
N GLY A 55 -1.03 -9.95 -3.55
CA GLY A 55 -2.47 -9.83 -3.76
C GLY A 55 -3.10 -11.07 -4.41
N GLU A 56 -2.31 -11.86 -5.14
CA GLU A 56 -2.73 -13.17 -5.67
C GLU A 56 -3.14 -14.17 -4.57
N ASP A 57 -2.63 -14.02 -3.35
CA ASP A 57 -2.89 -14.93 -2.22
C ASP A 57 -4.17 -14.57 -1.43
N TRP A 58 -4.88 -13.50 -1.81
CA TRP A 58 -6.05 -13.00 -1.09
C TRP A 58 -7.40 -13.47 -1.67
N GLY A 59 -7.37 -14.13 -2.83
CA GLY A 59 -8.54 -14.61 -3.58
C GLY A 59 -9.06 -15.99 -3.16
#